data_AF-A0A830CPM5-F1
#
_entry.id   AF-A0A830CPM5-F1
#
_cell.length_a   1.000
_cell.length_b   1.000
_cell.length_c   1.000
_cell.angle_alpha   90.00
_cell.angle_beta   90.00
_cell.angle_gamma   90.00
#
_symmetry.space_group_name_H-M   'P 1'
#
loop_
_entity.id
_entity.type
_entity.pdbx_description
1 polymer ?
#
loop_
_entity_poly.entity_id
_entity_poly.type
_entity_poly.pdbx_seq_one_letter_code
_entity_poly.pdbx_strand_id
1 'polypeptide(L)'
;MFVLDSFVSDRVNKMVEKGMVNEVRDFYNPNADYSKGIRRAIGVPEFDTFFRVESFCDGETQANILGEAIDSIKINTSRLARCQLKKINRLSDIKGWSIHRLDATNVFRKLQRDADDVDAEWENTVAAPAVSIVGRFLYNLESEAV
;
A
#
# COMPACT_ATOMS: atom_id res chain seq x y z
N MET A 1 9.64 -5.65 8.06
CA MET A 1 8.98 -5.01 6.89
C MET A 1 9.20 -3.48 6.91
N PHE A 2 10.30 -2.99 7.51
CA PHE A 2 10.48 -1.57 7.83
C PHE A 2 10.53 -0.64 6.61
N VAL A 3 11.14 -1.09 5.51
CA VAL A 3 11.21 -0.30 4.26
C VAL A 3 9.81 -0.02 3.71
N LEU A 4 8.96 -1.04 3.64
CA LEU A 4 7.60 -0.91 3.14
C LEU A 4 6.69 -0.15 4.12
N ASP A 5 6.88 -0.32 5.43
CA ASP A 5 6.10 0.41 6.43
C ASP A 5 6.33 1.94 6.32
N SER A 6 7.60 2.36 6.17
CA SER A 6 7.93 3.78 5.93
C SER A 6 7.34 4.28 4.60
N PHE A 7 7.49 3.51 3.52
CA PHE A 7 6.96 3.90 2.21
C PHE A 7 5.43 4.03 2.21
N VAL A 8 4.73 3.12 2.90
CA VAL A 8 3.28 3.17 3.07
C VAL A 8 2.87 4.45 3.81
N SER A 9 3.59 4.82 4.87
CA SER A 9 3.34 6.06 5.61
C SER A 9 3.49 7.29 4.71
N ASP A 10 4.59 7.38 3.97
CA ASP A 10 4.86 8.50 3.06
C ASP A 10 3.83 8.58 1.93
N ARG A 11 3.41 7.42 1.40
CA ARG A 11 2.36 7.36 0.39
C ARG A 11 1.03 7.90 0.91
N VAL A 12 0.65 7.60 2.15
CA VAL A 12 -0.58 8.14 2.76
C VAL A 12 -0.49 9.66 2.91
N ASN A 13 0.65 10.19 3.34
CA ASN A 13 0.86 11.65 3.38
C ASN A 13 0.66 12.26 1.98
N LYS A 14 1.30 11.68 0.94
CA LYS A 14 1.12 12.11 -0.46
C LYS A 14 -0.33 11.99 -0.95
N MET A 15 -1.09 11.00 -0.48
CA MET A 15 -2.52 10.85 -0.80
C MET A 15 -3.34 11.99 -0.20
N VAL A 16 -3.08 12.35 1.06
CA VAL A 16 -3.74 13.47 1.75
C VAL A 16 -3.42 14.79 1.04
N GLU A 17 -2.14 15.04 0.73
CA GLU A 17 -1.70 16.21 -0.04
C GLU A 17 -2.38 16.32 -1.41
N LYS A 18 -2.66 15.19 -2.06
CA LYS A 18 -3.37 15.13 -3.35
C LYS A 18 -4.89 15.24 -3.24
N GLY A 19 -5.45 15.39 -2.04
CA GLY A 19 -6.88 15.65 -1.85
C GLY A 19 -7.71 14.42 -1.43
N MET A 20 -7.10 13.36 -0.90
CA MET A 20 -7.83 12.18 -0.39
C MET A 20 -8.98 12.53 0.55
N VAL A 21 -8.81 13.53 1.42
CA VAL A 21 -9.87 13.96 2.37
C VAL A 21 -11.11 14.46 1.61
N ASN A 22 -10.91 15.20 0.53
CA ASN A 22 -12.00 15.71 -0.30
C ASN A 22 -12.68 14.57 -1.06
N GLU A 23 -11.91 13.65 -1.64
CA GLU A 23 -12.46 12.47 -2.32
C GLU A 23 -13.32 11.63 -1.38
N VAL A 24 -12.86 11.35 -0.15
CA VAL A 24 -13.62 10.52 0.80
C VAL A 24 -14.87 11.27 1.29
N ARG A 25 -14.83 12.60 1.40
CA ARG A 25 -15.99 13.40 1.82
C ARG A 25 -17.18 13.20 0.87
N ASP A 26 -16.96 13.05 -0.43
CA ASP A 26 -18.03 12.79 -1.40
C ASP A 26 -18.73 11.43 -1.18
N PHE A 27 -18.02 10.47 -0.58
CA PHE A 27 -18.58 9.15 -0.24
C PHE A 27 -19.17 9.09 1.17
N TYR A 28 -18.96 10.11 1.99
CA TYR A 28 -19.40 10.11 3.38
C TYR A 28 -20.92 9.98 3.47
N ASN A 29 -21.36 9.04 4.30
CA ASN A 29 -22.77 8.90 4.64
C ASN A 29 -22.86 8.40 6.10
N PRO A 30 -23.47 9.19 7.01
CA PRO A 30 -23.49 8.89 8.43
C PRO A 30 -24.22 7.58 8.79
N ASN A 31 -25.09 7.08 7.90
CA ASN A 31 -25.87 5.85 8.10
C ASN A 31 -25.31 4.65 7.30
N ALA A 32 -24.08 4.75 6.80
CA ALA A 32 -23.53 3.75 5.92
C ALA A 32 -22.95 2.53 6.65
N ASP A 33 -23.04 1.38 5.97
CA ASP A 33 -22.41 0.13 6.40
C ASP A 33 -20.99 0.01 5.81
N TYR A 34 -19.97 0.23 6.65
CA TYR A 34 -18.55 0.13 6.29
C TYR A 34 -18.06 -1.31 6.11
N SER A 35 -18.93 -2.32 6.25
CA SER A 35 -18.57 -3.73 6.01
C SER A 35 -18.76 -4.18 4.55
N LYS A 36 -19.29 -3.32 3.66
CA LYS A 36 -19.69 -3.71 2.29
C LYS A 36 -19.16 -2.77 1.21
N GLY A 37 -18.86 -3.37 0.04
CA GLY A 37 -18.49 -2.64 -1.18
C GLY A 37 -17.29 -1.70 -1.02
N ILE A 38 -17.34 -0.56 -1.71
CA ILE A 38 -16.29 0.46 -1.73
C ILE A 38 -16.06 1.10 -0.36
N ARG A 39 -17.07 1.08 0.52
CA ARG A 39 -17.03 1.68 1.86
C ARG A 39 -16.08 0.95 2.83
N ARG A 40 -15.60 -0.24 2.45
CA ARG A 40 -14.55 -0.97 3.18
C ARG A 40 -13.14 -0.43 2.92
N ALA A 41 -12.97 0.46 1.95
CA ALA A 41 -11.66 0.97 1.58
C ALA A 41 -11.03 1.70 2.78
N ILE A 42 -9.77 1.38 3.07
CA ILE A 42 -8.99 2.06 4.12
C ILE A 42 -8.89 3.54 3.75
N GLY A 43 -9.29 4.40 4.69
CA GLY A 43 -9.53 5.82 4.48
C GLY A 43 -10.97 6.19 4.77
N VAL A 44 -11.92 5.38 4.30
CA VAL A 44 -13.35 5.69 4.42
C VAL A 44 -13.86 5.57 5.87
N PRO A 45 -13.72 4.42 6.56
CA PRO A 45 -14.16 4.32 7.95
C PRO A 45 -13.29 5.13 8.90
N GLU A 46 -12.01 5.36 8.59
CA GLU A 46 -11.11 6.15 9.44
C GLU A 46 -11.47 7.64 9.48
N PHE A 47 -11.96 8.21 8.37
CA PHE A 47 -12.42 9.60 8.34
C PHE A 47 -13.87 9.81 8.82
N ASP A 48 -14.61 8.74 9.15
CA ASP A 48 -16.02 8.86 9.60
C ASP A 48 -16.15 9.76 10.84
N THR A 49 -15.30 9.55 11.85
CA THR A 49 -15.29 10.39 13.06
C THR A 49 -14.99 11.85 12.72
N PHE A 50 -14.01 12.09 11.86
CA PHE A 50 -13.64 13.45 11.43
C PHE A 50 -14.83 14.17 10.78
N PHE A 51 -15.52 13.55 9.81
CA PHE A 51 -16.67 14.17 9.14
C PHE A 51 -17.90 14.35 10.04
N ARG A 52 -18.05 13.56 11.11
CA ARG A 52 -19.15 13.74 12.08
C ARG A 52 -18.98 14.98 12.95
N VAL A 53 -17.74 15.32 13.29
CA VAL A 53 -17.42 16.36 14.27
C VAL A 53 -16.92 17.66 13.63
N GLU A 54 -16.61 17.63 12.32
CA GLU A 54 -16.10 18.77 11.54
C GLU A 54 -16.95 20.03 11.70
N SER A 55 -18.28 19.93 11.83
CA SER A 55 -19.15 21.11 12.00
C SER A 55 -19.30 21.61 13.45
N PHE A 56 -18.81 20.86 14.44
CA PHE A 56 -19.07 21.12 15.86
C PHE A 56 -17.81 21.45 16.68
N CYS A 57 -16.64 21.08 16.17
CA CYS A 57 -15.36 21.28 16.85
C CYS A 57 -14.67 22.57 16.40
N ASP A 58 -13.84 23.14 17.27
CA ASP A 58 -12.92 24.23 16.93
C ASP A 58 -11.76 23.71 16.05
N GLY A 59 -11.03 24.63 15.40
CA GLY A 59 -10.00 24.27 14.43
C GLY A 59 -8.85 23.41 14.98
N GLU A 60 -8.50 23.57 16.25
CA GLU A 60 -7.43 22.77 16.88
C GLU A 60 -7.90 21.32 17.08
N THR A 61 -9.11 21.13 17.64
CA THR A 61 -9.71 19.81 17.82
C THR A 61 -9.92 19.10 16.48
N GLN A 62 -10.36 19.82 15.44
CA GLN A 62 -10.49 19.26 14.09
C GLN A 62 -9.16 18.75 13.53
N ALA A 63 -8.08 19.53 13.68
CA ALA A 63 -6.75 19.15 13.21
C ALA A 63 -6.23 17.90 13.93
N ASN A 64 -6.47 17.79 15.25
CA ASN A 64 -6.08 16.61 16.03
C ASN A 64 -6.82 15.35 15.55
N ILE A 65 -8.14 15.42 15.38
CA ILE A 65 -8.96 14.28 14.93
C ILE A 65 -8.58 13.87 13.50
N LEU A 66 -8.26 14.84 12.64
CA LEU A 66 -7.76 14.55 11.30
C LEU A 66 -6.41 13.81 11.35
N GLY A 67 -5.51 14.26 12.21
CA GLY A 67 -4.22 13.61 12.45
C GLY A 67 -4.38 12.15 12.90
N GLU A 68 -5.26 11.91 13.87
CA GLU A 68 -5.58 10.55 14.35
C GLU A 68 -6.16 9.66 13.26
N ALA A 69 -7.04 10.19 12.41
CA ALA A 69 -7.59 9.47 11.27
C ALA A 69 -6.49 9.08 10.27
N ILE A 70 -5.59 10.02 9.94
CA ILE A 70 -4.45 9.77 9.04
C ILE A 70 -3.51 8.70 9.62
N ASP A 71 -3.23 8.75 10.92
CA ASP A 71 -2.37 7.75 11.56
C ASP A 71 -3.04 6.36 11.59
N SER A 72 -4.35 6.31 11.83
CA SER A 72 -5.14 5.08 11.71
C SER A 72 -5.06 4.48 10.30
N ILE A 73 -5.13 5.31 9.25
CA ILE A 73 -4.98 4.89 7.84
C ILE A 73 -3.60 4.29 7.60
N LYS A 74 -2.53 4.93 8.10
CA LYS A 74 -1.14 4.42 7.99
C LYS A 74 -1.00 3.06 8.67
N ILE A 75 -1.53 2.92 9.89
CA ILE A 75 -1.50 1.68 10.66
C ILE A 75 -2.27 0.57 9.94
N ASN A 76 -3.49 0.86 9.49
CA ASN A 76 -4.35 -0.12 8.82
C ASN A 76 -3.78 -0.55 7.46
N THR A 77 -3.19 0.37 6.69
CA THR A 77 -2.54 0.04 5.42
C THR A 77 -1.30 -0.84 5.65
N SER A 78 -0.50 -0.53 6.67
CA SER A 78 0.67 -1.35 7.04
C SER A 78 0.25 -2.75 7.51
N ARG A 79 -0.83 -2.84 8.31
CA ARG A 79 -1.43 -4.11 8.73
C ARG A 79 -1.93 -4.91 7.54
N LEU A 80 -2.60 -4.27 6.58
CA LEU A 80 -3.06 -4.92 5.35
C LEU A 80 -1.90 -5.52 4.56
N ALA A 81 -0.81 -4.77 4.36
CA ALA A 81 0.38 -5.26 3.67
C ALA A 81 0.98 -6.50 4.37
N ARG A 82 1.06 -6.52 5.70
CA ARG A 82 1.52 -7.70 6.47
C ARG A 82 0.57 -8.89 6.31
N CYS A 83 -0.73 -8.66 6.32
CA CYS A 83 -1.73 -9.69 6.07
C CYS A 83 -1.64 -10.25 4.65
N GLN A 84 -1.38 -9.41 3.65
CA GLN A 84 -1.16 -9.84 2.26
C GLN A 84 0.09 -10.72 2.14
N LEU A 85 1.21 -10.32 2.76
CA LEU A 85 2.43 -11.13 2.78
C LEU A 85 2.19 -12.52 3.40
N LYS A 86 1.48 -12.59 4.54
CA LYS A 86 1.11 -13.87 5.16
C LYS A 86 0.26 -14.74 4.21
N LYS A 87 -0.66 -14.14 3.45
CA LYS A 87 -1.48 -14.86 2.46
C LYS A 87 -0.64 -15.37 1.29
N ILE A 88 0.31 -14.57 0.78
CA ILE A 88 1.22 -14.98 -0.30
C ILE A 88 2.10 -16.14 0.15
N ASN A 89 2.70 -16.07 1.34
CA ASN A 89 3.49 -17.16 1.90
C ASN A 89 2.64 -18.44 2.04
N ARG A 90 1.37 -18.32 2.45
CA ARG A 90 0.45 -19.47 2.50
C ARG A 90 0.21 -20.12 1.13
N LEU A 91 0.16 -19.34 0.05
CA LEU A 91 0.00 -19.88 -1.31
C LEU A 91 1.25 -20.66 -1.72
N SER A 92 2.43 -20.13 -1.43
CA SER A 92 3.71 -20.85 -1.62
C SER A 92 3.76 -22.13 -0.78
N ASP A 93 3.66 -21.99 0.54
CA ASP A 93 4.10 -23.03 1.48
C ASP A 93 3.05 -24.13 1.68
N ILE A 94 1.76 -23.79 1.60
CA ILE A 94 0.66 -24.75 1.82
C ILE A 94 0.06 -25.25 0.52
N LYS A 95 -0.08 -24.36 -0.47
CA LYS A 95 -0.71 -24.72 -1.75
C LYS A 95 0.31 -25.18 -2.80
N GLY A 96 1.61 -25.07 -2.51
CA GLY A 96 2.68 -25.51 -3.41
C GLY A 96 2.76 -24.68 -4.68
N TRP A 97 2.30 -23.43 -4.65
CA TRP A 97 2.36 -22.56 -5.82
C TRP A 97 3.82 -22.19 -6.10
N SER A 98 4.28 -22.44 -7.32
CA SER A 98 5.57 -21.95 -7.78
C SER A 98 5.49 -20.43 -7.99
N ILE A 99 5.95 -19.67 -6.99
CA ILE A 99 5.95 -18.21 -7.01
C ILE A 99 7.39 -17.73 -7.22
N HIS A 100 7.63 -17.00 -8.30
CA HIS A 100 8.90 -16.32 -8.53
C HIS A 100 8.94 -15.00 -7.75
N ARG A 101 9.81 -14.91 -6.76
CA ARG A 101 10.00 -13.67 -5.97
C ARG A 101 10.90 -12.69 -6.73
N LEU A 102 10.42 -11.45 -6.84
CA LEU A 102 11.19 -10.30 -7.29
C LEU A 102 11.39 -9.36 -6.10
N ASP A 103 12.63 -9.01 -5.77
CA ASP A 103 12.94 -8.21 -4.59
C ASP A 103 13.15 -6.74 -4.94
N ALA A 104 12.09 -5.95 -4.78
CA ALA A 104 12.12 -4.51 -5.00
C ALA A 104 12.64 -3.70 -3.79
N THR A 105 13.13 -4.34 -2.71
CA THR A 105 13.43 -3.64 -1.45
C THR A 105 14.45 -2.50 -1.65
N ASN A 106 15.49 -2.72 -2.45
CA ASN A 106 16.48 -1.68 -2.72
C ASN A 106 15.94 -0.52 -3.55
N VAL A 107 15.02 -0.79 -4.49
CA VAL A 107 14.31 0.26 -5.23
C VAL A 107 13.58 1.18 -4.26
N PHE A 108 12.82 0.61 -3.31
CA PHE A 108 12.11 1.40 -2.30
C PHE A 108 13.06 2.15 -1.35
N ARG A 109 14.22 1.59 -1.00
CA ARG A 109 15.24 2.30 -0.21
C ARG A 109 15.82 3.50 -0.96
N LYS A 110 16.06 3.36 -2.27
CA LYS A 110 16.58 4.46 -3.11
C LYS A 110 15.51 5.55 -3.32
N LEU A 111 14.26 5.16 -3.52
CA LEU A 111 13.12 6.09 -3.56
C LEU A 111 12.99 6.93 -2.28
N GLN A 112 13.27 6.36 -1.11
CA GLN A 112 13.25 7.10 0.16
C GLN A 112 14.43 8.05 0.35
N ARG A 113 15.50 7.87 -0.43
CA ARG A 113 16.73 8.69 -0.37
C ARG A 113 16.83 9.68 -1.53
N ASP A 114 15.81 9.75 -2.38
CA ASP A 114 15.80 10.54 -3.61
C ASP A 114 17.09 10.36 -4.44
N ALA A 115 17.52 9.11 -4.62
CA ALA A 115 18.74 8.79 -5.36
C ALA A 115 18.54 8.80 -6.89
N ASP A 116 19.55 9.22 -7.65
CA ASP A 116 19.49 9.41 -9.12
C ASP A 116 19.48 8.12 -9.96
N ASP A 117 19.35 6.94 -9.34
CA ASP A 117 19.47 5.63 -10.01
C ASP A 117 18.37 4.63 -9.62
N VAL A 118 17.20 5.11 -9.19
CA VAL A 118 16.03 4.27 -8.87
C VAL A 118 15.59 3.45 -10.08
N ASP A 119 15.50 4.08 -11.26
CA ASP A 119 15.02 3.41 -12.48
C ASP A 119 15.96 2.28 -12.90
N ALA A 120 17.28 2.51 -12.81
CA ALA A 120 18.28 1.48 -13.06
C ALA A 120 18.19 0.33 -12.04
N GLU A 121 17.96 0.63 -10.75
CA GLU A 121 17.75 -0.41 -9.74
C GLU A 121 16.49 -1.24 -10.04
N TRP A 122 15.39 -0.59 -10.41
CA TRP A 122 14.14 -1.26 -10.77
C TRP A 122 14.32 -2.15 -11.99
N GLU A 123 14.99 -1.64 -13.03
CA GLU A 123 15.26 -2.39 -14.25
C GLU A 123 16.05 -3.67 -13.94
N ASN A 124 17.13 -3.55 -13.17
CA ASN A 124 18.03 -4.66 -12.87
C ASN A 124 17.44 -5.69 -11.88
N THR A 125 16.66 -5.25 -10.90
CA THR A 125 16.19 -6.12 -9.79
C THR A 125 14.77 -6.64 -9.96
N VAL A 126 13.95 -5.96 -10.77
CA VAL A 126 12.53 -6.29 -10.94
C VAL A 126 12.18 -6.52 -12.41
N ALA A 127 12.37 -5.53 -13.28
CA ALA A 127 11.85 -5.58 -14.64
C ALA A 127 12.55 -6.63 -15.51
N ALA A 128 13.88 -6.57 -15.64
CA ALA A 128 14.64 -7.52 -16.45
C ALA A 128 14.49 -8.98 -15.96
N PRO A 129 14.55 -9.29 -14.64
CA PRO A 129 14.26 -10.63 -14.14
C PRO A 129 12.82 -11.08 -14.44
N ALA A 130 11.82 -10.20 -14.29
CA ALA A 130 10.43 -10.52 -14.62
C ALA A 130 10.27 -10.88 -16.09
N VAL A 131 10.84 -10.09 -17.00
CA VAL A 131 10.83 -10.33 -18.44
C VAL A 131 11.49 -11.67 -18.77
N SER A 132 12.63 -12.00 -18.14
CA SER A 132 13.29 -13.29 -18.32
C SER A 132 12.42 -14.46 -17.85
N ILE A 133 11.76 -14.35 -16.70
CA ILE A 133 10.85 -15.38 -16.18
C ILE A 133 9.66 -15.59 -17.14
N VAL A 134 9.01 -14.51 -17.56
CA VAL A 134 7.88 -14.57 -18.51
C VAL A 134 8.33 -15.12 -19.86
N GLY A 135 9.51 -14.73 -20.35
CA GLY A 135 10.10 -15.25 -21.58
C GLY A 135 10.30 -16.77 -21.51
N ARG A 136 10.93 -17.28 -20.44
CA ARG A 136 11.09 -18.73 -20.26
C ARG A 136 9.76 -19.47 -20.19
N PHE A 137 8.76 -18.90 -19.51
CA PHE A 137 7.41 -19.46 -19.44
C PHE A 137 6.73 -19.52 -20.81
N LEU A 138 6.85 -18.48 -21.64
CA LEU A 138 6.23 -18.43 -22.96
C LEU A 138 6.93 -19.32 -23.99
N TYR A 139 8.25 -19.49 -23.87
CA TYR A 139 9.07 -20.19 -24.87
C TYR A 139 9.60 -21.55 -24.43
N ASN A 140 9.19 -22.08 -23.26
CA ASN A 140 9.63 -23.37 -22.69
C ASN A 140 11.15 -23.55 -22.68
N LEU A 141 11.89 -22.48 -22.39
CA LEU A 141 13.34 -22.57 -22.22
C LEU A 141 13.60 -23.23 -20.86
N GLU A 142 13.96 -24.51 -20.88
CA GLU A 142 14.37 -25.25 -19.67
C GLU A 142 15.51 -24.50 -18.98
N SER A 143 15.39 -24.34 -17.66
CA SER A 143 16.50 -23.83 -16.85
C SER A 143 17.53 -24.94 -16.76
N GLU A 144 18.65 -24.83 -17.46
CA GLU A 144 19.83 -25.63 -17.13
C GLU A 144 20.17 -25.37 -15.66
N ALA A 145 20.04 -26.42 -14.84
CA ALA A 145 20.46 -26.39 -13.46
C ALA A 145 21.99 -26.31 -13.42
N VAL A 146 22.52 -25.31 -12.71
CA VAL A 146 23.92 -25.25 -12.26
C VAL A 146 23.94 -25.55 -10.77
#